data_AF-A0A2V6NW37-F1
#
_entry.id   AF-A0A2V6NW37-F1
#
_cell.length_a   1.000
_cell.length_b   1.000
_cell.length_c   1.000
_cell.angle_alpha   90.00
_cell.angle_beta   90.00
_cell.angle_gamma   90.00
#
_symmetry.space_group_name_H-M   'P 1'
#
loop_
_entity.id
_entity.type
_entity.pdbx_description
1 polymer ?
#
loop_
_entity_poly.entity_id
_entity_poly.type
_entity_poly.pdbx_seq_one_letter_code
_entity_poly.pdbx_strand_id
1 'polypeptide(L)'
;ATVGTRATAQERLADVVLTKLGAVVGSSPASALVSVEGLASQFNQVMTRLITRAHEPALADYGIELVDVRLRQLTLPEQNRANVFARMQAERGKIALKYRSEGEREFKKVVAEAEHEKTRTLAEAYREAERAKGEGDAQAMRIYADAFGKNPQFYKFRRTLQAYEKILDANTTVFLPADAEIFQILSGERKPKAAR
;
A
#
# COMPACT_ATOMS: atom_id res chain seq x y z
N ALA A 1 -30.05 68.90 -8.08
CA ALA A 1 -29.67 69.49 -9.37
C ALA A 1 -30.59 68.89 -10.44
N THR A 2 -31.30 69.70 -11.22
CA THR A 2 -32.26 69.19 -12.22
C THR A 2 -31.53 68.51 -13.37
N VAL A 3 -31.89 67.26 -13.64
CA VAL A 3 -31.36 66.46 -14.73
C VAL A 3 -31.95 66.99 -16.05
N GLY A 4 -31.29 67.98 -16.64
CA GLY A 4 -31.86 68.80 -17.72
C GLY A 4 -31.99 68.08 -19.08
N THR A 5 -31.28 66.97 -19.32
CA THR A 5 -31.40 66.18 -20.55
C THR A 5 -31.21 64.67 -20.30
N ARG A 6 -31.77 63.82 -21.17
CA ARG A 6 -31.62 62.35 -21.09
C ARG A 6 -30.14 61.92 -21.12
N ALA A 7 -29.30 62.64 -21.87
CA ALA A 7 -27.88 62.35 -21.97
C ALA A 7 -27.15 62.57 -20.62
N THR A 8 -27.45 63.68 -19.93
CA THR A 8 -26.88 63.92 -18.60
C THR A 8 -27.42 62.94 -17.56
N ALA A 9 -28.69 62.52 -17.66
CA ALA A 9 -29.24 61.48 -16.79
C ALA A 9 -28.47 60.15 -16.91
N GLN A 10 -28.18 59.75 -18.14
CA GLN A 10 -27.48 58.50 -18.44
C GLN A 10 -26.03 58.53 -17.95
N GLU A 11 -25.33 59.65 -18.12
CA GLU A 11 -23.94 59.82 -17.67
C GLU A 11 -23.85 59.77 -16.14
N ARG A 12 -24.73 60.50 -15.44
CA ARG A 12 -24.78 60.48 -13.96
C ARG A 12 -25.13 59.11 -13.40
N LEU A 13 -26.08 58.41 -14.03
CA LEU A 13 -26.44 57.05 -13.64
C LEU A 13 -25.28 56.07 -13.89
N ALA A 14 -24.56 56.21 -15.00
CA ALA A 14 -23.38 55.40 -15.29
C ALA A 14 -22.29 55.59 -14.23
N ASP A 15 -22.01 56.82 -13.82
CA ASP A 15 -21.02 57.11 -12.77
C ASP A 15 -21.39 56.48 -11.43
N VAL A 16 -22.65 56.61 -11.00
CA VAL A 16 -23.14 56.03 -9.74
C VAL A 16 -23.06 54.51 -9.78
N VAL A 17 -23.55 53.88 -10.86
CA VAL A 17 -23.53 52.41 -11.01
C VAL A 17 -22.09 51.89 -11.06
N LEU A 18 -21.19 52.54 -11.82
CA LEU A 18 -19.80 52.11 -11.95
C LEU A 18 -19.04 52.21 -10.62
N THR A 19 -19.23 53.29 -9.87
CA THR A 19 -18.60 53.50 -8.55
C THR A 19 -19.03 52.42 -7.55
N LYS A 20 -20.32 52.07 -7.53
CA LYS A 20 -20.85 51.02 -6.64
C LYS A 20 -20.47 49.62 -7.12
N LEU A 21 -20.42 49.40 -8.43
CA LEU A 21 -20.00 48.13 -9.04
C LEU A 21 -18.56 47.80 -8.65
N GLY A 22 -17.65 48.77 -8.79
CA GLY A 22 -16.25 48.60 -8.40
C GLY A 22 -16.09 48.21 -6.93
N ALA A 23 -16.83 48.85 -6.03
CA ALA A 23 -16.77 48.54 -4.59
C ALA A 23 -17.32 47.14 -4.26
N VAL A 24 -18.43 46.75 -4.87
CA VAL A 24 -19.08 45.46 -4.60
C VAL A 24 -18.29 44.29 -5.22
N VAL A 25 -17.86 44.44 -6.48
CA VAL A 25 -17.07 43.43 -7.20
C VAL A 25 -15.68 43.29 -6.59
N GLY A 26 -15.02 44.39 -6.23
CA GLY A 26 -13.69 44.35 -5.60
C GLY A 26 -13.70 43.71 -4.20
N SER A 27 -14.82 43.77 -3.49
CA SER A 27 -14.99 43.11 -2.18
C SER A 27 -15.37 41.63 -2.25
N SER A 28 -15.63 41.10 -3.45
CA SER A 28 -16.10 39.73 -3.65
C SER A 28 -15.01 38.85 -4.29
N PRO A 29 -14.84 37.59 -3.84
CA PRO A 29 -13.86 36.69 -4.44
C PRO A 29 -14.24 36.35 -5.89
N ALA A 30 -13.25 36.21 -6.77
CA ALA A 30 -13.46 35.92 -8.19
C ALA A 30 -14.26 34.63 -8.44
N SER A 31 -14.18 33.65 -7.52
CA SER A 31 -14.98 32.42 -7.56
C SER A 31 -16.48 32.64 -7.36
N ALA A 32 -16.90 33.74 -6.74
CA ALA A 32 -18.31 34.11 -6.59
C ALA A 32 -18.89 34.80 -7.84
N LEU A 33 -18.01 35.26 -8.75
CA LEU A 33 -18.37 35.95 -9.99
C LEU A 33 -18.35 35.02 -11.21
N VAL A 34 -17.72 33.84 -11.07
CA VAL A 34 -17.63 32.82 -12.12
C VAL A 34 -18.58 31.69 -11.76
N SER A 35 -19.69 31.60 -12.48
CA SER A 35 -20.71 30.56 -12.29
C SER A 35 -20.17 29.21 -12.75
N VAL A 36 -19.53 28.46 -11.86
CA VAL A 36 -19.46 27.00 -11.98
C VAL A 36 -20.80 26.46 -11.47
N GLU A 37 -21.40 25.57 -12.25
CA GLU A 37 -22.74 25.00 -12.10
C GLU A 37 -23.13 24.78 -10.62
N GLY A 38 -24.06 25.61 -10.10
CA GLY A 38 -24.50 25.62 -8.70
C GLY A 38 -24.43 26.99 -7.98
N LEU A 39 -23.69 27.97 -8.51
CA LEU A 39 -23.41 29.27 -7.87
C LEU A 39 -24.26 30.45 -8.37
N ALA A 40 -25.32 30.21 -9.14
CA ALA A 40 -26.23 31.27 -9.61
C ALA A 40 -26.79 32.14 -8.45
N SER A 41 -26.93 31.55 -7.26
CA SER A 41 -27.38 32.24 -6.06
C SER A 41 -26.40 33.32 -5.58
N GLN A 42 -25.10 33.08 -5.61
CA GLN A 42 -24.10 34.04 -5.12
C GLN A 42 -23.96 35.23 -6.06
N PHE A 43 -23.97 34.98 -7.38
CA PHE A 43 -23.98 36.04 -8.38
C PHE A 43 -25.23 36.93 -8.25
N ASN A 44 -26.41 36.31 -8.12
CA ASN A 44 -27.67 37.04 -7.92
C ASN A 44 -27.67 37.87 -6.63
N GLN A 45 -27.09 37.36 -5.53
CA GLN A 45 -26.94 38.10 -4.28
C GLN A 45 -25.99 39.30 -4.40
N VAL A 46 -24.92 39.18 -5.19
CA VAL A 46 -23.99 40.28 -5.46
C VAL A 46 -24.67 41.35 -6.31
N MET A 47 -25.38 40.96 -7.37
CA MET A 47 -26.13 41.88 -8.24
C MET A 47 -27.29 42.57 -7.50
N THR A 48 -28.02 41.85 -6.65
CA THR A 48 -29.09 42.45 -5.82
C THR A 48 -28.51 43.50 -4.87
N ARG A 49 -27.40 43.18 -4.19
CA ARG A 49 -26.70 44.14 -3.31
C ARG A 49 -26.21 45.37 -4.05
N LEU A 50 -25.75 45.19 -5.29
CA LEU A 50 -25.35 46.30 -6.15
C LEU A 50 -26.54 47.21 -6.48
N ILE A 51 -27.67 46.63 -6.91
CA ILE A 51 -28.89 47.39 -7.25
C ILE A 51 -29.36 48.17 -6.02
N THR A 52 -29.48 47.54 -4.85
CA THR A 52 -29.90 48.23 -3.62
C THR A 52 -28.98 49.40 -3.24
N ARG A 53 -27.65 49.20 -3.34
CA ARG A 53 -26.66 50.24 -2.97
C ARG A 53 -26.51 51.36 -4.00
N ALA A 54 -26.88 51.11 -5.25
CA ALA A 54 -26.87 52.11 -6.32
C ALA A 54 -28.20 52.87 -6.41
N HIS A 55 -29.31 52.23 -6.02
CA HIS A 55 -30.65 52.82 -6.06
C HIS A 55 -30.80 54.01 -5.11
N GLU A 56 -30.34 53.89 -3.85
CA GLU A 56 -30.46 54.96 -2.84
C GLU A 56 -29.82 56.30 -3.29
N PRO A 57 -28.55 56.37 -3.72
CA PRO A 57 -27.95 57.61 -4.21
C PRO A 57 -28.52 58.07 -5.57
N ALA A 58 -28.92 57.15 -6.45
CA ALA A 58 -29.55 57.51 -7.73
C ALA A 58 -30.89 58.23 -7.53
N LEU A 59 -31.68 57.79 -6.55
CA LEU A 59 -32.95 58.41 -6.20
C LEU A 59 -32.77 59.72 -5.41
N ALA A 60 -31.88 59.73 -4.40
CA ALA A 60 -31.69 60.88 -3.52
C ALA A 60 -31.02 62.08 -4.22
N ASP A 61 -29.98 61.84 -5.02
CA ASP A 61 -29.17 62.93 -5.60
C ASP A 61 -29.72 63.39 -6.96
N TYR A 62 -30.37 62.48 -7.69
CA TYR A 62 -30.77 62.70 -9.09
C TYR A 62 -32.25 62.44 -9.39
N GLY A 63 -33.02 61.87 -8.46
CA GLY A 63 -34.44 61.54 -8.68
C GLY A 63 -34.66 60.44 -9.71
N ILE A 64 -33.69 59.56 -9.94
CA ILE A 64 -33.75 58.49 -10.95
C ILE A 64 -34.02 57.16 -10.26
N GLU A 65 -35.08 56.45 -10.69
CA GLU A 65 -35.41 55.11 -10.23
C GLU A 65 -34.61 54.05 -11.00
N LEU A 66 -33.88 53.20 -10.28
CA LEU A 66 -33.05 52.13 -10.85
C LEU A 66 -33.81 50.79 -10.82
N VAL A 67 -34.27 50.32 -11.98
CA VAL A 67 -35.09 49.09 -12.08
C VAL A 67 -34.25 47.81 -12.12
N ASP A 68 -33.23 47.74 -12.99
CA ASP A 68 -32.39 46.54 -13.15
C ASP A 68 -30.98 46.91 -13.66
N VAL A 69 -29.97 46.15 -13.24
CA VAL A 69 -28.59 46.26 -13.71
C VAL A 69 -28.11 44.87 -14.09
N ARG A 70 -27.70 44.69 -15.35
CA ARG A 70 -27.19 43.40 -15.86
C ARG A 70 -25.74 43.51 -16.30
N LEU A 71 -24.95 42.50 -15.95
CA LEU A 71 -23.58 42.36 -16.43
C LEU A 71 -23.58 41.72 -17.82
N ARG A 72 -22.99 42.40 -18.81
CA ARG A 72 -22.91 41.89 -20.19
C ARG A 72 -21.71 40.96 -20.40
N GLN A 73 -20.56 41.30 -19.84
CA GLN A 73 -19.32 40.55 -20.04
C GLN A 73 -18.36 40.75 -18.88
N LEU A 74 -17.73 39.66 -18.43
CA LEU A 74 -16.61 39.67 -17.49
C LEU A 74 -15.38 39.14 -18.23
N THR A 75 -14.37 39.98 -18.44
CA THR A 75 -13.10 39.56 -19.04
C THR A 75 -12.01 39.54 -17.99
N LEU A 76 -11.34 38.41 -17.83
CA LEU A 76 -10.08 38.37 -17.07
C LEU A 76 -8.97 38.96 -17.96
N PRO A 77 -8.14 39.90 -17.45
CA PRO A 77 -7.00 40.42 -18.20
C PRO A 77 -6.06 39.29 -18.63
N GLU A 78 -5.60 39.31 -19.89
CA GLU A 78 -4.77 38.25 -20.44
C GLU A 78 -3.48 38.03 -19.64
N GLN A 79 -2.90 39.12 -19.09
CA GLN A 79 -1.69 39.12 -18.24
C GLN A 79 -1.78 38.15 -17.06
N ASN A 80 -2.97 37.89 -16.50
CA ASN A 80 -3.10 37.03 -15.32
C ASN A 80 -3.34 35.56 -15.65
N ARG A 81 -3.71 35.23 -16.90
CA ARG A 81 -4.03 33.85 -17.29
C ARG A 81 -2.81 32.93 -17.16
N ALA A 82 -1.64 33.40 -17.59
CA ALA A 82 -0.40 32.63 -17.52
C ALA A 82 -0.05 32.21 -16.08
N ASN A 83 -0.20 33.14 -15.12
CA ASN A 83 0.08 32.88 -13.70
C ASN A 83 -0.91 31.89 -13.08
N VAL A 84 -2.20 31.97 -13.41
CA VAL A 84 -3.20 31.00 -12.94
C VAL A 84 -2.93 29.61 -13.52
N PHE A 85 -2.60 29.51 -14.82
CA PHE A 85 -2.24 28.24 -15.45
C PHE A 85 -0.97 27.62 -14.85
N ALA A 86 0.08 28.42 -14.62
CA ALA A 86 1.31 27.96 -13.98
C ALA A 86 1.03 27.42 -12.57
N ARG A 87 0.20 28.12 -11.78
CA ARG A 87 -0.22 27.67 -10.45
C ARG A 87 -1.02 26.37 -10.51
N MET A 88 -1.94 26.23 -11.46
CA MET A 88 -2.71 24.99 -11.64
C MET A 88 -1.81 23.81 -12.01
N GLN A 89 -0.82 24.01 -12.88
CA GLN A 89 0.15 22.97 -13.24
C GLN A 89 0.99 22.54 -12.05
N ALA A 90 1.48 23.50 -11.25
CA ALA A 90 2.25 23.21 -10.04
C ALA A 90 1.43 22.43 -9.00
N GLU A 91 0.17 22.83 -8.75
CA GLU A 91 -0.73 22.10 -7.84
C GLU A 91 -1.04 20.69 -8.37
N ARG A 92 -1.30 20.53 -9.67
CA ARG A 92 -1.52 19.20 -10.28
C ARG A 92 -0.28 18.32 -10.18
N GLY A 93 0.91 18.88 -10.40
CA GLY A 93 2.19 18.17 -10.21
C GLY A 93 2.39 17.71 -8.77
N LYS A 94 2.09 18.58 -7.79
CA LYS A 94 2.17 18.26 -6.36
C LYS A 94 1.20 17.16 -5.96
N ILE A 95 -0.04 17.20 -6.45
CA ILE A 95 -1.05 16.17 -6.23
C ILE A 95 -0.58 14.83 -6.82
N ALA A 96 -0.08 14.83 -8.06
CA ALA A 96 0.42 13.62 -8.72
C ALA A 96 1.61 13.00 -7.97
N LEU A 97 2.55 13.84 -7.51
CA LEU A 97 3.69 13.39 -6.71
C LEU A 97 3.23 12.77 -5.39
N LYS A 98 2.29 13.42 -4.69
CA LYS A 98 1.72 12.89 -3.45
C LYS A 98 1.11 11.51 -3.66
N TYR A 99 0.27 11.33 -4.69
CA TYR A 99 -0.32 10.04 -4.99
C TYR A 99 0.71 8.97 -5.36
N ARG A 100 1.77 9.33 -6.10
CA ARG A 100 2.86 8.37 -6.38
C ARG A 100 3.59 7.96 -5.12
N SER A 101 3.97 8.91 -4.26
CA SER A 101 4.66 8.62 -3.01
C SER A 101 3.79 7.81 -2.04
N GLU A 102 2.48 8.06 -2.02
CA GLU A 102 1.53 7.26 -1.24
C GLU A 102 1.40 5.83 -1.79
N GLY A 103 1.24 5.69 -3.11
CA GLY A 103 1.19 4.39 -3.77
C GLY A 103 2.46 3.56 -3.55
N GLU A 104 3.64 4.16 -3.68
CA GLU A 104 4.91 3.49 -3.42
C GLU A 104 5.06 3.05 -1.97
N ARG A 105 4.59 3.86 -1.01
CA ARG A 105 4.64 3.52 0.41
C ARG A 105 3.73 2.34 0.74
N GLU A 106 2.49 2.38 0.28
CA GLU A 106 1.54 1.28 0.50
C GLU A 106 2.02 0.01 -0.20
N PHE A 107 2.54 0.11 -1.43
CA PHE A 107 3.15 -1.02 -2.12
C PHE A 107 4.28 -1.66 -1.31
N LYS A 108 5.24 -0.87 -0.84
CA LYS A 108 6.36 -1.38 -0.02
C LYS A 108 5.88 -2.01 1.29
N LYS A 109 4.86 -1.44 1.93
CA LYS A 109 4.27 -1.98 3.15
C LYS A 109 3.65 -3.36 2.90
N VAL A 110 2.81 -3.48 1.88
CA VAL A 110 2.16 -4.74 1.52
C VAL A 110 3.18 -5.81 1.15
N VAL A 111 4.20 -5.46 0.37
CA VAL A 111 5.27 -6.40 -0.01
C VAL A 111 6.07 -6.86 1.23
N ALA A 112 6.42 -5.94 2.13
CA ALA A 112 7.14 -6.29 3.35
C ALA A 112 6.32 -7.19 4.28
N GLU A 113 5.03 -6.92 4.42
CA GLU A 113 4.10 -7.73 5.22
C GLU A 113 3.94 -9.14 4.63
N ALA A 114 3.77 -9.24 3.30
CA ALA A 114 3.68 -10.52 2.61
C ALA A 114 4.96 -11.36 2.73
N GLU A 115 6.14 -10.74 2.60
CA GLU A 115 7.42 -11.48 2.75
C GLU A 115 7.64 -11.93 4.20
N HIS A 116 7.23 -11.11 5.17
CA HIS A 116 7.26 -11.48 6.58
C HIS A 116 6.32 -12.65 6.89
N GLU A 117 5.09 -12.60 6.39
CA GLU A 117 4.10 -13.68 6.55
C GLU A 117 4.60 -14.99 5.93
N LYS A 118 5.08 -14.93 4.67
CA LYS A 118 5.71 -16.08 3.99
C LYS A 118 6.86 -16.67 4.81
N THR A 119 7.76 -15.84 5.32
CA THR A 119 8.89 -16.29 6.14
C THR A 119 8.42 -16.97 7.41
N ARG A 120 7.40 -16.39 8.07
CA ARG A 120 6.80 -16.96 9.26
C ARG A 120 6.16 -18.33 8.99
N THR A 121 5.33 -18.43 7.95
CA THR A 121 4.66 -19.69 7.57
C THR A 121 5.67 -20.78 7.24
N LEU A 122 6.73 -20.45 6.48
CA LEU A 122 7.80 -21.41 6.18
C LEU A 122 8.54 -21.84 7.44
N ALA A 123 8.84 -20.92 8.35
CA ALA A 123 9.51 -21.25 9.61
C ALA A 123 8.63 -22.10 10.54
N GLU A 124 7.32 -21.85 10.59
CA GLU A 124 6.35 -22.65 11.32
C GLU A 124 6.24 -24.06 10.72
N ALA A 125 6.08 -24.16 9.40
CA ALA A 125 6.04 -25.45 8.70
C ALA A 125 7.33 -26.26 8.89
N TYR A 126 8.50 -25.62 8.81
CA TYR A 126 9.78 -26.28 9.05
C TYR A 126 9.91 -26.79 10.49
N ARG A 127 9.48 -25.98 11.46
CA ARG A 127 9.47 -26.37 12.88
C ARG A 127 8.57 -27.58 13.13
N GLU A 128 7.38 -27.61 12.53
CA GLU A 128 6.46 -28.74 12.63
C GLU A 128 7.03 -29.99 11.97
N ALA A 129 7.63 -29.87 10.79
CA ALA A 129 8.29 -30.97 10.10
C ALA A 129 9.42 -31.58 10.93
N GLU A 130 10.30 -30.74 11.50
CA GLU A 130 11.40 -31.21 12.36
C GLU A 130 10.89 -31.83 13.66
N ARG A 131 9.81 -31.30 14.26
CA ARG A 131 9.17 -31.93 15.42
C ARG A 131 8.63 -33.31 15.07
N ALA A 132 7.84 -33.43 13.99
CA ALA A 132 7.26 -34.70 13.57
C ALA A 132 8.35 -35.75 13.23
N LYS A 133 9.43 -35.31 12.58
CA LYS A 133 10.59 -36.17 12.29
C LYS A 133 11.29 -36.61 13.57
N GLY A 134 11.53 -35.70 14.52
CA GLY A 134 12.13 -36.03 15.81
C GLY A 134 11.27 -36.98 16.65
N GLU A 135 9.94 -36.82 16.63
CA GLU A 135 9.00 -37.74 17.27
C GLU A 135 9.04 -39.14 16.63
N GLY A 136 9.09 -39.19 15.29
CA GLY A 136 9.23 -40.44 14.52
C GLY A 136 10.56 -41.15 14.81
N ASP A 137 11.67 -40.42 14.82
CA ASP A 137 13.00 -40.96 15.13
C ASP A 137 13.05 -41.47 16.58
N ALA A 138 12.49 -40.71 17.53
CA ALA A 138 12.41 -41.13 18.92
C ALA A 138 11.56 -42.40 19.10
N GLN A 139 10.41 -42.49 18.42
CA GLN A 139 9.56 -43.67 18.45
C GLN A 139 10.25 -44.88 17.80
N ALA A 140 10.90 -44.69 16.66
CA ALA A 140 11.69 -45.72 16.02
C ALA A 140 12.79 -46.22 16.96
N MET A 141 13.59 -45.31 17.54
CA MET A 141 14.65 -45.69 18.48
C MET A 141 14.12 -46.46 19.69
N ARG A 142 12.96 -46.09 20.25
CA ARG A 142 12.32 -46.86 21.33
C ARG A 142 11.95 -48.27 20.88
N ILE A 143 11.27 -48.42 19.73
CA ILE A 143 10.89 -49.73 19.19
C ILE A 143 12.14 -50.58 18.91
N TYR A 144 13.18 -49.97 18.33
CA TYR A 144 14.48 -50.62 18.12
C TYR A 144 15.07 -51.08 19.46
N ALA A 145 15.16 -50.21 20.46
CA ALA A 145 15.69 -50.54 21.78
C ALA A 145 14.89 -51.65 22.47
N ASP A 146 13.56 -51.61 22.41
CA ASP A 146 12.67 -52.61 23.00
C ASP A 146 12.79 -53.97 22.31
N ALA A 147 12.94 -53.98 20.97
CA ALA A 147 13.12 -55.20 20.19
C ALA A 147 14.48 -55.85 20.45
N PHE A 148 15.56 -55.05 20.50
CA PHE A 148 16.93 -55.55 20.65
C PHE A 148 17.36 -55.74 22.11
N GLY A 149 16.72 -55.07 23.06
CA GLY A 149 16.91 -55.28 24.49
C GLY A 149 16.46 -56.67 24.96
N LYS A 150 15.52 -57.31 24.24
CA LYS A 150 15.05 -58.68 24.54
C LYS A 150 16.15 -59.74 24.37
N ASN A 151 17.08 -59.58 23.43
CA ASN A 151 18.22 -60.48 23.26
C ASN A 151 19.42 -59.77 22.61
N PRO A 152 20.35 -59.22 23.43
CA PRO A 152 21.53 -58.50 22.94
C PRO A 152 22.51 -59.36 22.12
N GLN A 153 22.57 -60.67 22.41
CA GLN A 153 23.45 -61.62 21.72
C GLN A 153 22.97 -61.84 20.28
N PHE A 154 21.66 -62.04 20.09
CA PHE A 154 21.05 -62.20 18.77
C PHE A 154 21.15 -60.93 17.92
N TYR A 155 21.06 -59.75 18.54
CA TYR A 155 21.28 -58.47 17.85
C TYR A 155 22.69 -58.35 17.26
N LYS A 156 23.72 -58.59 18.09
CA LYS A 156 25.13 -58.55 17.65
C LYS A 156 25.34 -59.49 16.47
N PHE A 157 24.85 -60.72 16.57
CA PHE A 157 24.92 -61.70 15.47
C PHE A 157 24.29 -61.19 14.17
N ARG A 158 23.04 -60.73 14.22
CA ARG A 158 22.32 -60.25 13.02
C ARG A 158 22.96 -59.00 12.42
N ARG A 159 23.46 -58.07 13.25
CA ARG A 159 24.13 -56.84 12.80
C ARG A 159 25.46 -57.15 12.11
N THR A 160 26.21 -58.09 12.66
CA THR A 160 27.46 -58.60 12.07
C THR A 160 27.20 -59.26 10.72
N LEU A 161 26.16 -60.09 10.59
CA LEU A 161 25.77 -60.68 9.30
C LEU A 161 25.36 -59.64 8.24
N GLN A 162 24.55 -58.64 8.60
CA GLN A 162 24.19 -57.55 7.67
C GLN A 162 25.39 -56.70 7.24
N ALA A 163 26.35 -56.46 8.13
CA ALA A 163 27.57 -55.75 7.79
C ALA A 163 28.41 -56.56 6.80
N TYR A 164 28.50 -57.88 7.01
CA TYR A 164 29.19 -58.76 6.08
C TYR A 164 28.49 -58.88 4.72
N GLU A 165 27.16 -58.94 4.66
CA GLU A 165 26.40 -58.90 3.42
C GLU A 165 26.68 -57.64 2.58
N LYS A 166 26.88 -56.48 3.24
CA LYS A 166 27.23 -55.22 2.56
C LYS A 166 28.69 -55.14 2.08
N ILE A 167 29.59 -55.90 2.69
CA ILE A 167 31.04 -55.84 2.40
C ILE A 167 31.43 -56.96 1.41
N LEU A 168 30.72 -58.09 1.45
CA LEU A 168 30.95 -59.26 0.61
C LEU A 168 30.03 -59.22 -0.63
N ASP A 169 30.40 -58.40 -1.61
CA ASP A 169 29.83 -58.51 -2.96
C ASP A 169 30.40 -59.74 -3.70
N ALA A 170 29.73 -60.20 -4.76
CA ALA A 170 30.07 -61.43 -5.52
C ALA A 170 31.51 -61.47 -6.10
N ASN A 171 32.24 -60.35 -6.10
CA ASN A 171 33.61 -60.22 -6.60
C ASN A 171 34.65 -60.01 -5.47
N THR A 172 34.26 -60.00 -4.20
CA THR A 172 35.15 -59.72 -3.08
C THR A 172 35.63 -61.02 -2.42
N THR A 173 36.90 -61.37 -2.63
CA THR A 173 37.55 -62.49 -1.91
C THR A 173 38.21 -61.96 -0.63
N VAL A 174 37.66 -62.30 0.53
CA VAL A 174 38.21 -61.89 1.84
C VAL A 174 39.01 -63.04 2.45
N PHE A 175 40.27 -62.77 2.81
CA PHE A 175 41.10 -63.68 3.60
C PHE A 175 40.87 -63.42 5.09
N LEU A 176 40.17 -64.33 5.76
CA LEU A 176 39.90 -64.29 7.19
C LEU A 176 40.77 -65.33 7.91
N PRO A 177 41.46 -64.97 8.99
CA PRO A 177 42.18 -65.95 9.81
C PRO A 177 41.20 -66.87 10.55
N ALA A 178 41.64 -68.08 10.88
CA ALA A 178 40.79 -69.15 11.42
C ALA A 178 40.20 -68.85 12.81
N ASP A 179 40.74 -67.86 13.51
CA ASP A 179 40.30 -67.38 14.81
C ASP A 179 39.28 -66.21 14.72
N ALA A 180 38.94 -65.78 13.50
CA ALA A 180 38.00 -64.67 13.29
C ALA A 180 36.67 -64.91 13.99
N GLU A 181 36.12 -63.84 14.60
CA GLU A 181 34.91 -63.85 15.42
C GLU A 181 33.69 -64.44 14.70
N ILE A 182 33.63 -64.31 13.36
CA ILE A 182 32.58 -64.90 12.52
C ILE A 182 32.52 -66.43 12.62
N PHE A 183 33.67 -67.10 12.69
CA PHE A 183 33.72 -68.54 12.80
C PHE A 183 33.34 -69.00 14.20
N GLN A 184 33.64 -68.20 15.24
CA GLN A 184 33.24 -68.50 16.62
C GLN A 184 31.72 -68.43 16.80
N ILE A 185 31.06 -67.48 16.12
CA ILE A 185 29.60 -67.32 16.21
C ILE A 185 28.86 -68.39 15.40
N LEU A 186 29.38 -68.81 14.24
CA LEU A 186 28.80 -69.87 13.41
C LEU A 186 29.07 -71.29 13.93
N SER A 187 30.16 -71.48 14.67
CA SER A 187 30.57 -72.80 15.19
C SER A 187 29.89 -73.20 16.51
N GLY A 188 28.97 -72.38 17.04
CA GLY A 188 28.06 -72.73 18.13
C GLY A 188 28.75 -73.52 19.24
N GLU A 189 29.67 -72.88 19.97
CA GLU A 189 30.49 -73.50 21.01
C GLU A 189 31.07 -74.88 20.65
N ARG A 190 32.22 -74.88 19.99
CA ARG A 190 33.19 -75.96 20.19
C ARG A 190 34.55 -75.37 20.48
N LYS A 191 34.83 -75.16 21.77
CA LYS A 191 36.20 -74.96 22.27
C LYS A 191 37.07 -76.07 21.67
N PRO A 192 38.09 -75.75 20.85
CA PRO A 192 39.02 -76.77 20.40
C PRO A 192 39.79 -77.26 21.63
N LYS A 193 39.79 -78.58 21.81
CA LYS A 193 40.56 -79.26 22.85
C LYS A 193 42.03 -78.96 22.58
N ALA A 194 42.69 -78.31 23.55
CA ALA A 194 44.12 -77.99 23.49
C ALA A 194 44.91 -79.25 23.09
N ALA A 195 45.61 -79.16 21.96
CA ALA A 195 46.59 -80.16 21.57
C ALA A 195 47.90 -79.85 22.30
N ARG A 196 48.46 -80.89 22.92
CA ARG A 196 49.75 -80.94 23.60
C ARG A 196 50.91 -80.61 22.66
#